data_AF-A0A957K3Z7-F1
#
_entry.id   AF-A0A957K3Z7-F1
#
_cell.length_a   1.000
_cell.length_b   1.000
_cell.length_c   1.000
_cell.angle_alpha   90.00
_cell.angle_beta   90.00
_cell.angle_gamma   90.00
#
_symmetry.space_group_name_H-M   'P 1'
#
loop_
_entity.id
_entity.type
_entity.pdbx_description
1 polymer ?
#
loop_
_entity_poly.entity_id
_entity_poly.type
_entity_poly.pdbx_seq_one_letter_code
_entity_poly.pdbx_strand_id
1 'polypeptide(L)'
;MNNASFLSFNCEQDLDALPAGTQFTVTWRITNDGDESWDNRYKLVHINANKGSQRFGAPASLPFTDVASRASADPGTFIDISLTLTAPALAQRRYFCDWQLQDSQGRRFGQILWLRLVTTTAPVATGGSFRSSNSKFIADHTIPDDSVIEEGSAFRKQWVVQNNGQRKWNNGYRLVYVNGDFSMAGTASIAVPEAEAGEEVVLTIDMVAPPGRSDAYISAWRLYDDRNIPFGETFWVRIISSRRPVGSLTYYSQNDLRWRDRTLGKGPKTLGQFGCLLTCCAMMLTGYGENCDPWELNNRINALSQNGFSGSNMYFVAPAVAYDHLKFFGNYKPYPDTGATYATYDSNLVNRIDMSLSRGHSVLIQVDFNPNNAYNPGVEQHWVMAIARRGDDYVVVDPLSGEQISLLSKYGRQNRPQDPNEALKGAIKSALFFQSTTRTIDFPSFGLAEIEAGMEGLTDIGGDNS
;
A
#
# COMPACT_ATOMS: atom_id res chain seq x y z
N MET A 1 -31.28 -3.22 -20.22
CA MET A 1 -30.49 -2.42 -21.17
C MET A 1 -29.06 -2.95 -21.24
N ASN A 2 -28.50 -3.04 -22.45
CA ASN A 2 -27.07 -3.36 -22.65
C ASN A 2 -26.17 -2.30 -22.01
N ASN A 3 -25.17 -2.72 -21.21
CA ASN A 3 -24.18 -1.82 -20.64
C ASN A 3 -22.87 -2.55 -20.31
N ALA A 4 -21.73 -1.90 -20.53
CA ALA A 4 -20.43 -2.46 -20.25
C ALA A 4 -19.55 -1.46 -19.50
N SER A 5 -18.92 -1.90 -18.41
CA SER A 5 -17.92 -1.11 -17.68
C SER A 5 -16.53 -1.71 -17.83
N PHE A 6 -15.53 -0.84 -17.95
CA PHE A 6 -14.13 -1.19 -18.02
C PHE A 6 -13.59 -1.63 -16.66
N LEU A 7 -12.83 -2.73 -16.64
CA LEU A 7 -12.11 -3.21 -15.46
C LEU A 7 -10.60 -3.03 -15.60
N SER A 8 -10.00 -3.51 -16.69
CA SER A 8 -8.55 -3.46 -16.89
C SER A 8 -8.15 -3.50 -18.35
N PHE A 9 -6.93 -3.04 -18.65
CA PHE A 9 -6.32 -3.03 -19.97
C PHE A 9 -4.96 -3.73 -19.91
N ASN A 10 -4.66 -4.55 -20.91
CA ASN A 10 -3.41 -5.29 -21.03
C ASN A 10 -2.83 -5.19 -22.45
N CYS A 11 -1.52 -5.02 -22.55
CA CYS A 11 -0.75 -5.08 -23.79
C CYS A 11 0.68 -5.50 -23.44
N GLU A 12 1.23 -6.49 -24.15
CA GLU A 12 2.61 -6.96 -23.92
C GLU A 12 3.67 -5.95 -24.40
N GLN A 13 3.29 -5.04 -25.29
CA GLN A 13 4.17 -4.02 -25.86
C GLN A 13 4.00 -2.68 -25.14
N ASP A 14 5.10 -1.93 -25.02
CA ASP A 14 5.09 -0.57 -24.51
C ASP A 14 4.44 0.38 -25.53
N LEU A 15 3.21 0.81 -25.24
CA LEU A 15 2.47 1.71 -26.11
C LEU A 15 3.00 3.14 -26.11
N ASP A 16 3.85 3.54 -25.16
CA ASP A 16 4.48 4.86 -25.18
C ASP A 16 5.76 4.91 -26.02
N ALA A 17 6.23 3.76 -26.51
CA ALA A 17 7.44 3.66 -27.34
C ALA A 17 7.40 2.54 -28.39
N LEU A 18 6.25 2.33 -29.05
CA LEU A 18 6.03 1.18 -29.93
C LEU A 18 6.70 1.37 -31.31
N PRO A 19 7.64 0.49 -31.74
CA PRO A 19 8.27 0.67 -33.05
C PRO A 19 7.25 0.62 -34.19
N ALA A 20 7.37 1.55 -35.14
CA ALA A 20 6.47 1.65 -36.29
C ALA A 20 6.38 0.31 -37.05
N GLY A 21 5.17 -0.09 -37.44
CA GLY A 21 4.91 -1.36 -38.12
C GLY A 21 4.87 -2.61 -37.23
N THR A 22 5.14 -2.50 -35.93
CA THR A 22 5.05 -3.64 -34.99
C THR A 22 3.62 -4.15 -34.87
N GLN A 23 3.43 -5.46 -34.95
CA GLN A 23 2.15 -6.10 -34.61
C GLN A 23 2.09 -6.32 -33.09
N PHE A 24 0.95 -6.01 -32.48
CA PHE A 24 0.76 -6.11 -31.04
C PHE A 24 -0.69 -6.48 -30.73
N THR A 25 -0.92 -7.15 -29.59
CA THR A 25 -2.25 -7.50 -29.12
C THR A 25 -2.59 -6.71 -27.88
N VAL A 26 -3.78 -6.10 -27.89
CA VAL A 26 -4.37 -5.42 -26.73
C VAL A 26 -5.56 -6.21 -26.24
N THR A 27 -5.79 -6.20 -24.93
CA THR A 27 -6.92 -6.87 -24.30
C THR A 27 -7.57 -5.93 -23.28
N TRP A 28 -8.86 -5.67 -23.44
CA TRP A 28 -9.67 -4.98 -22.44
C TRP A 28 -10.52 -6.01 -21.69
N ARG A 29 -10.45 -6.01 -20.36
CA ARG A 29 -11.40 -6.72 -19.52
C ARG A 29 -12.55 -5.78 -19.18
N ILE A 30 -13.77 -6.23 -19.46
CA ILE A 30 -15.00 -5.47 -19.23
C ILE A 30 -16.03 -6.33 -18.49
N THR A 31 -16.92 -5.70 -17.74
CA THR A 31 -18.07 -6.37 -17.12
C THR A 31 -19.33 -6.12 -17.93
N ASN A 32 -20.18 -7.15 -18.07
CA ASN A 32 -21.56 -6.97 -18.50
C ASN A 32 -22.41 -6.52 -17.32
N ASP A 33 -22.60 -5.21 -17.17
CA ASP A 33 -23.45 -4.62 -16.13
C ASP A 33 -24.87 -4.34 -16.65
N GLY A 34 -25.22 -4.89 -17.81
CA GLY A 34 -26.56 -4.89 -18.37
C GLY A 34 -27.40 -6.07 -17.88
N ASP A 35 -28.57 -6.24 -18.48
CA ASP A 35 -29.50 -7.35 -18.22
C ASP A 35 -29.64 -8.32 -19.41
N GLU A 36 -28.89 -8.08 -20.50
CA GLU A 36 -28.90 -8.91 -21.71
C GLU A 36 -27.55 -9.64 -21.85
N SER A 37 -27.59 -10.93 -22.21
CA SER A 37 -26.38 -11.69 -22.57
C SER A 37 -25.87 -11.31 -23.95
N TRP A 38 -24.57 -11.07 -24.07
CA TRP A 38 -23.93 -10.76 -25.35
C TRP A 38 -23.48 -12.05 -26.02
N ASP A 39 -23.72 -12.17 -27.33
CA ASP A 39 -23.40 -13.34 -28.15
C ASP A 39 -23.00 -12.90 -29.58
N ASN A 40 -23.07 -13.81 -30.55
CA ASN A 40 -22.73 -13.54 -31.95
C ASN A 40 -23.61 -12.47 -32.65
N ARG A 41 -24.69 -12.01 -32.03
CA ARG A 41 -25.51 -10.88 -32.52
C ARG A 41 -24.90 -9.53 -32.21
N TYR A 42 -23.90 -9.50 -31.33
CA TYR A 42 -23.18 -8.30 -30.90
C TYR A 42 -21.87 -8.15 -31.67
N LYS A 43 -21.37 -6.91 -31.73
CA LYS A 43 -20.14 -6.58 -32.45
C LYS A 43 -19.31 -5.58 -31.68
N LEU A 44 -18.00 -5.64 -31.86
CA LEU A 44 -17.11 -4.53 -31.54
C LEU A 44 -16.98 -3.65 -32.78
N VAL A 45 -17.25 -2.35 -32.66
CA VAL A 45 -17.20 -1.40 -33.77
C VAL A 45 -16.21 -0.29 -33.49
N HIS A 46 -15.41 0.06 -34.50
CA HIS A 46 -14.51 1.20 -34.41
C HIS A 46 -15.32 2.49 -34.46
N ILE A 47 -14.96 3.44 -33.60
CA ILE A 47 -15.58 4.76 -33.55
C ILE A 47 -14.53 5.86 -33.62
N ASN A 48 -14.97 7.08 -33.93
CA ASN A 48 -14.13 8.26 -33.98
C ASN A 48 -14.52 9.21 -32.85
N ALA A 49 -14.47 8.71 -31.61
CA ALA A 49 -14.80 9.50 -30.42
C ALA A 49 -13.71 10.55 -30.15
N ASN A 50 -12.45 10.15 -30.28
CA ASN A 50 -11.30 11.03 -30.40
C ASN A 50 -11.08 11.36 -31.88
N LYS A 51 -11.02 12.65 -32.22
CA LYS A 51 -10.77 13.10 -33.59
C LYS A 51 -9.44 12.53 -34.10
N GLY A 52 -9.50 11.68 -35.11
CA GLY A 52 -8.33 11.03 -35.69
C GLY A 52 -8.04 9.64 -35.13
N SER A 53 -9.02 9.02 -34.48
CA SER A 53 -9.01 7.59 -34.14
C SER A 53 -8.79 6.74 -35.40
N GLN A 54 -7.91 5.75 -35.31
CA GLN A 54 -7.53 4.87 -36.40
C GLN A 54 -7.69 3.41 -36.00
N ARG A 55 -7.90 2.54 -36.98
CA ARG A 55 -8.13 1.10 -36.78
C ARG A 55 -6.87 0.27 -36.64
N PHE A 56 -5.69 0.84 -36.94
CA PHE A 56 -4.40 0.14 -36.91
C PHE A 56 -4.42 -1.22 -37.63
N GLY A 57 -5.05 -1.28 -38.80
CA GLY A 57 -5.16 -2.50 -39.62
C GLY A 57 -6.40 -3.36 -39.33
N ALA A 58 -7.15 -3.13 -38.25
CA ALA A 58 -8.35 -3.89 -37.95
C ALA A 58 -9.56 -3.53 -38.87
N PRO A 59 -10.48 -4.48 -39.11
CA PRO A 59 -11.78 -4.21 -39.74
C PRO A 59 -12.60 -3.16 -38.98
N ALA A 60 -13.50 -2.43 -39.64
CA ALA A 60 -14.30 -1.40 -38.96
C ALA A 60 -15.34 -1.97 -37.96
N SER A 61 -15.67 -3.25 -38.10
CA SER A 61 -16.56 -3.99 -37.22
C SER A 61 -16.10 -5.44 -37.17
N LEU A 62 -16.12 -6.02 -35.98
CA LEU A 62 -15.74 -7.39 -35.69
C LEU A 62 -16.90 -8.06 -34.93
N PRO A 63 -17.31 -9.28 -35.29
CA PRO A 63 -18.23 -10.07 -34.48
C PRO A 63 -17.71 -10.22 -33.06
N PHE A 64 -18.61 -10.14 -32.07
CA PHE A 64 -18.22 -10.27 -30.66
C PHE A 64 -17.44 -11.57 -30.39
N THR A 65 -17.88 -12.69 -30.97
CA THR A 65 -17.26 -14.00 -30.82
C THR A 65 -15.84 -14.11 -31.35
N ASP A 66 -15.43 -13.21 -32.24
CA ASP A 66 -14.09 -13.25 -32.85
C ASP A 66 -13.05 -12.53 -31.97
N VAL A 67 -13.51 -11.64 -31.08
CA VAL A 67 -12.67 -10.81 -30.23
C VAL A 67 -12.83 -11.13 -28.75
N ALA A 68 -13.92 -11.77 -28.36
CA ALA A 68 -14.19 -12.13 -26.98
C ALA A 68 -13.52 -13.45 -26.61
N SER A 69 -13.01 -13.53 -25.38
CA SER A 69 -12.43 -14.75 -24.79
C SER A 69 -13.43 -15.91 -24.65
N ARG A 70 -14.74 -15.66 -24.76
CA ARG A 70 -15.82 -16.66 -24.68
C ARG A 70 -16.90 -16.33 -25.71
N ALA A 71 -17.67 -17.35 -26.11
CA ALA A 71 -18.74 -17.21 -27.11
C ALA A 71 -19.90 -16.30 -26.65
N SER A 72 -20.07 -16.15 -25.34
CA SER A 72 -21.05 -15.25 -24.74
C SER A 72 -20.56 -14.61 -23.44
N ALA A 73 -21.21 -13.50 -23.04
CA ALA A 73 -21.03 -12.85 -21.75
C ALA A 73 -22.41 -12.58 -21.11
N ASP A 74 -22.73 -13.31 -20.04
CA ASP A 74 -23.98 -13.13 -19.29
C ASP A 74 -23.90 -11.92 -18.35
N PRO A 75 -25.06 -11.35 -17.96
CA PRO A 75 -25.15 -10.29 -16.94
C PRO A 75 -24.36 -10.61 -15.67
N GLY A 76 -23.61 -9.64 -15.18
CA GLY A 76 -22.76 -9.73 -13.99
C GLY A 76 -21.40 -10.42 -14.20
N THR A 77 -21.10 -10.91 -15.40
CA THR A 77 -19.81 -11.56 -15.70
C THR A 77 -18.81 -10.61 -16.35
N PHE A 78 -17.52 -10.85 -16.13
CA PHE A 78 -16.45 -10.16 -16.87
C PHE A 78 -16.05 -10.93 -18.13
N ILE A 79 -15.62 -10.23 -19.18
CA ILE A 79 -15.09 -10.85 -20.39
C ILE A 79 -13.90 -10.04 -20.95
N ASP A 80 -12.92 -10.75 -21.49
CA ASP A 80 -11.79 -10.15 -22.19
C ASP A 80 -12.12 -9.98 -23.67
N ILE A 81 -11.89 -8.76 -24.19
CA ILE A 81 -11.99 -8.39 -25.60
C ILE A 81 -10.57 -8.10 -26.12
N SER A 82 -10.10 -8.89 -27.08
CA SER A 82 -8.74 -8.80 -27.61
C SER A 82 -8.71 -8.36 -29.08
N LEU A 83 -7.78 -7.47 -29.42
CA LEU A 83 -7.51 -7.06 -30.80
C LEU A 83 -6.02 -7.19 -31.11
N THR A 84 -5.71 -7.80 -32.25
CA THR A 84 -4.37 -7.77 -32.84
C THR A 84 -4.29 -6.62 -33.84
N LEU A 85 -3.40 -5.67 -33.57
CA LEU A 85 -3.26 -4.39 -34.26
C LEU A 85 -1.84 -4.21 -34.80
N THR A 86 -1.66 -3.33 -35.77
CA THR A 86 -0.35 -2.98 -36.34
C THR A 86 -0.05 -1.50 -36.15
N ALA A 87 1.06 -1.20 -35.50
CA ALA A 87 1.51 0.15 -35.21
C ALA A 87 1.63 0.98 -36.51
N PRO A 88 1.13 2.22 -36.57
CA PRO A 88 1.26 3.08 -37.74
C PRO A 88 2.71 3.28 -38.20
N ALA A 89 2.91 3.42 -39.51
CA ALA A 89 4.24 3.48 -40.13
C ALA A 89 5.01 4.79 -39.85
N LEU A 90 4.32 5.90 -39.56
CA LEU A 90 4.98 7.17 -39.24
C LEU A 90 5.37 7.16 -37.77
N ALA A 91 6.67 7.25 -37.51
CA ALA A 91 7.26 7.33 -36.19
C ALA A 91 7.04 8.72 -35.53
N GLN A 92 7.30 8.77 -34.22
CA GLN A 92 7.27 9.98 -33.38
C GLN A 92 5.92 10.69 -33.37
N ARG A 93 4.83 9.92 -33.50
CA ARG A 93 3.47 10.44 -33.50
C ARG A 93 2.63 9.72 -32.48
N ARG A 94 1.70 10.47 -31.88
CA ARG A 94 0.67 9.95 -31.00
C ARG A 94 -0.55 9.55 -31.83
N TYR A 95 -1.08 8.37 -31.55
CA TYR A 95 -2.26 7.83 -32.19
C TYR A 95 -3.29 7.37 -31.16
N PHE A 96 -4.54 7.34 -31.59
CA PHE A 96 -5.69 6.90 -30.81
C PHE A 96 -6.45 5.83 -31.58
N CYS A 97 -7.09 4.93 -30.85
CA CYS A 97 -7.93 3.88 -31.40
C CYS A 97 -9.07 3.64 -30.42
N ASP A 98 -10.29 3.93 -30.87
CA ASP A 98 -11.50 3.88 -30.05
C ASP A 98 -12.47 2.83 -30.59
N TRP A 99 -12.95 1.97 -29.70
CA TRP A 99 -13.94 0.94 -30.00
C TRP A 99 -15.10 0.98 -29.02
N GLN A 100 -16.25 0.51 -29.46
CA GLN A 100 -17.43 0.38 -28.61
C GLN A 100 -18.25 -0.84 -29.03
N LEU A 101 -18.94 -1.46 -28.06
CA LEU A 101 -19.85 -2.54 -28.36
C LEU A 101 -21.12 -2.00 -29.06
N GLN A 102 -21.65 -2.80 -29.97
CA GLN A 102 -22.88 -2.52 -30.72
C GLN A 102 -23.81 -3.74 -30.63
N ASP A 103 -25.07 -3.49 -30.30
CA ASP A 103 -26.10 -4.52 -30.20
C ASP A 103 -26.68 -4.92 -31.58
N SER A 104 -27.59 -5.90 -31.59
CA SER A 104 -28.22 -6.41 -32.81
C SER A 104 -29.10 -5.39 -33.53
N GLN A 105 -29.49 -4.30 -32.86
CA GLN A 105 -30.26 -3.19 -33.42
C GLN A 105 -29.37 -2.06 -33.93
N GLY A 106 -28.04 -2.21 -33.87
CA GLY A 106 -27.07 -1.21 -34.28
C GLY A 106 -26.81 -0.11 -33.24
N ARG A 107 -27.36 -0.23 -32.03
CA ARG A 107 -27.15 0.76 -30.96
C ARG A 107 -25.83 0.48 -30.27
N ARG A 108 -25.02 1.51 -30.09
CA ARG A 108 -23.76 1.43 -29.35
C ARG A 108 -24.03 1.54 -27.86
N PHE A 109 -23.32 0.78 -27.04
CA PHE A 109 -23.51 0.78 -25.59
C PHE A 109 -22.19 0.57 -24.84
N GLY A 110 -22.23 0.83 -23.53
CA GLY A 110 -21.08 0.70 -22.63
C GLY A 110 -20.01 1.76 -22.84
N GLN A 111 -18.96 1.67 -22.03
CA GLN A 111 -17.80 2.56 -22.11
C GLN A 111 -17.01 2.36 -23.42
N ILE A 112 -16.28 3.40 -23.83
CA ILE A 112 -15.40 3.35 -24.99
C ILE A 112 -14.12 2.62 -24.61
N LEU A 113 -13.80 1.57 -25.35
CA LEU A 113 -12.54 0.84 -25.25
C LEU A 113 -11.52 1.57 -26.11
N TRP A 114 -10.76 2.45 -25.47
CA TRP A 114 -9.76 3.27 -26.12
C TRP A 114 -8.35 2.77 -25.81
N LEU A 115 -7.41 3.05 -26.71
CA LEU A 115 -5.98 3.02 -26.42
C LEU A 115 -5.28 4.22 -27.05
N ARG A 116 -4.18 4.63 -26.43
CA ARG A 116 -3.24 5.62 -26.96
C ARG A 116 -1.91 4.93 -27.17
N LEU A 117 -1.28 5.16 -28.32
CA LEU A 117 0.10 4.76 -28.54
C LEU A 117 0.94 5.90 -29.10
N VAL A 118 2.25 5.82 -28.93
CA VAL A 118 3.27 6.66 -29.52
C VAL A 118 4.20 5.76 -30.29
N THR A 119 4.29 5.99 -31.60
CA THR A 119 5.19 5.20 -32.44
C THR A 119 6.62 5.71 -32.32
N THR A 120 7.59 4.81 -32.36
CA THR A 120 9.02 5.13 -32.49
C THR A 120 9.52 4.70 -33.87
N THR A 121 10.71 5.16 -34.27
CA THR A 121 11.34 4.70 -35.52
C THR A 121 11.50 3.19 -35.46
N ALA A 122 10.98 2.47 -36.46
CA ALA A 122 11.22 1.05 -36.60
C ALA A 122 12.74 0.79 -36.52
N PRO A 123 13.21 -0.20 -35.76
CA PRO A 123 14.63 -0.51 -35.71
C PRO A 123 15.10 -0.81 -37.14
N VAL A 124 16.04 0.01 -37.64
CA VAL A 124 16.74 -0.32 -38.87
C VAL A 124 17.52 -1.58 -38.59
N ALA A 125 17.21 -2.68 -39.27
CA ALA A 125 18.01 -3.89 -39.25
C ALA A 125 19.43 -3.53 -39.73
N THR A 126 20.30 -3.20 -38.79
CA THR A 126 21.69 -2.84 -39.03
C THR A 126 22.53 -4.03 -38.56
N GLY A 127 23.03 -4.79 -39.53
CA GLY A 127 24.06 -5.79 -39.32
C GLY A 127 25.35 -5.11 -38.85
N GLY A 128 25.49 -4.96 -37.53
CA GLY A 128 26.69 -4.48 -36.87
C GLY A 128 26.78 -5.09 -35.47
N SER A 129 27.87 -5.81 -35.20
CA SER A 129 28.16 -6.48 -33.93
C SER A 129 28.31 -5.47 -32.78
N PHE A 130 27.21 -5.02 -32.20
CA PHE A 130 27.20 -4.46 -30.85
C PHE A 130 27.13 -5.62 -29.85
N ARG A 131 28.01 -5.61 -28.84
CA ARG A 131 27.88 -6.52 -27.70
C ARG A 131 26.46 -6.41 -27.14
N SER A 132 25.72 -7.50 -27.04
CA SER A 132 24.34 -7.50 -26.55
C SER A 132 24.30 -7.45 -25.03
N SER A 133 23.37 -6.70 -24.45
CA SER A 133 22.93 -6.90 -23.06
C SER A 133 21.89 -8.01 -23.07
N ASN A 134 21.97 -8.96 -22.14
CA ASN A 134 20.96 -10.01 -22.01
C ASN A 134 20.92 -10.52 -20.56
N SER A 135 19.83 -11.19 -20.19
CA SER A 135 19.70 -11.89 -18.92
C SER A 135 19.11 -13.29 -19.09
N LYS A 136 19.34 -14.15 -18.10
CA LYS A 136 18.68 -15.45 -17.95
C LYS A 136 18.20 -15.61 -16.52
N PHE A 137 16.92 -15.85 -16.34
CA PHE A 137 16.32 -16.25 -15.08
C PHE A 137 16.85 -17.63 -14.66
N ILE A 138 17.28 -17.73 -13.41
CA ILE A 138 17.77 -18.99 -12.82
C ILE A 138 16.71 -19.58 -11.89
N ALA A 139 16.25 -18.81 -10.91
CA ALA A 139 15.23 -19.23 -9.96
C ALA A 139 14.65 -18.06 -9.17
N ASP A 140 13.46 -18.25 -8.61
CA ASP A 140 12.98 -17.44 -7.51
C ASP A 140 13.85 -17.68 -6.28
N HIS A 141 14.42 -16.62 -5.71
CA HIS A 141 15.21 -16.69 -4.48
C HIS A 141 14.31 -16.53 -3.24
N THR A 142 13.29 -15.68 -3.33
CA THR A 142 12.26 -15.53 -2.30
C THR A 142 10.87 -15.44 -2.92
N ILE A 143 9.86 -15.70 -2.09
CA ILE A 143 8.43 -15.58 -2.42
C ILE A 143 8.07 -16.42 -3.65
N PRO A 144 7.89 -17.75 -3.50
CA PRO A 144 7.35 -18.59 -4.58
C PRO A 144 6.02 -18.05 -5.10
N ASP A 145 5.69 -18.35 -6.34
CA ASP A 145 4.38 -18.03 -6.90
C ASP A 145 3.26 -18.62 -6.03
N ASP A 146 2.14 -17.88 -5.92
CA ASP A 146 1.00 -18.19 -5.06
C ASP A 146 1.26 -18.13 -3.55
N SER A 147 2.39 -17.56 -3.12
CA SER A 147 2.60 -17.28 -1.70
C SER A 147 1.43 -16.47 -1.12
N VAL A 148 0.83 -16.97 -0.04
CA VAL A 148 -0.20 -16.26 0.71
C VAL A 148 0.48 -15.28 1.65
N ILE A 149 0.19 -14.00 1.47
CA ILE A 149 0.76 -12.92 2.29
C ILE A 149 -0.41 -12.12 2.86
N GLU A 150 -0.40 -11.86 4.17
CA GLU A 150 -1.44 -11.04 4.78
C GLU A 150 -1.38 -9.60 4.25
N GLU A 151 -2.55 -9.05 3.90
CA GLU A 151 -2.67 -7.67 3.43
C GLU A 151 -1.92 -6.67 4.32
N GLY A 152 -1.23 -5.73 3.69
CA GLY A 152 -0.42 -4.71 4.36
C GLY A 152 0.98 -5.14 4.77
N SER A 153 1.31 -6.44 4.72
CA SER A 153 2.64 -6.96 5.07
C SER A 153 3.69 -6.61 4.03
N ALA A 154 4.81 -6.05 4.47
CA ALA A 154 5.98 -5.87 3.63
C ALA A 154 6.67 -7.21 3.34
N PHE A 155 7.13 -7.40 2.11
CA PHE A 155 7.89 -8.57 1.70
C PHE A 155 8.94 -8.18 0.66
N ARG A 156 10.00 -8.97 0.57
CA ARG A 156 11.07 -8.76 -0.39
C ARG A 156 11.03 -9.84 -1.44
N LYS A 157 10.81 -9.46 -2.69
CA LYS A 157 10.91 -10.36 -3.84
C LYS A 157 12.33 -10.38 -4.38
N GLN A 158 12.89 -11.57 -4.55
CA GLN A 158 14.23 -11.76 -5.05
C GLN A 158 14.25 -12.82 -6.15
N TRP A 159 14.96 -12.53 -7.24
CA TRP A 159 15.22 -13.47 -8.33
C TRP A 159 16.72 -13.67 -8.51
N VAL A 160 17.17 -14.91 -8.66
CA VAL A 160 18.52 -15.21 -9.12
C VAL A 160 18.55 -15.10 -10.63
N VAL A 161 19.44 -14.26 -11.16
CA VAL A 161 19.52 -13.94 -12.59
C VAL A 161 20.98 -13.96 -13.02
N GLN A 162 21.25 -14.58 -14.16
CA GLN A 162 22.56 -14.56 -14.81
C GLN A 162 22.63 -13.48 -15.88
N ASN A 163 23.73 -12.72 -15.94
CA ASN A 163 24.08 -11.94 -17.11
C ASN A 163 24.61 -12.86 -18.21
N ASN A 164 23.75 -13.33 -19.11
CA ASN A 164 24.14 -14.12 -20.28
C ASN A 164 24.43 -13.25 -21.52
N GLY A 165 24.60 -11.94 -21.33
CA GLY A 165 24.98 -11.00 -22.37
C GLY A 165 26.50 -10.88 -22.54
N GLN A 166 26.91 -9.96 -23.41
CA GLN A 166 28.32 -9.63 -23.67
C GLN A 166 28.76 -8.31 -23.03
N ARG A 167 27.81 -7.55 -22.46
CA ARG A 167 28.05 -6.26 -21.77
C ARG A 167 27.97 -6.46 -20.27
N LYS A 168 28.92 -5.87 -19.53
CA LYS A 168 28.85 -5.72 -18.07
C LYS A 168 27.64 -4.87 -17.70
N TRP A 169 26.87 -5.30 -16.71
CA TRP A 169 25.85 -4.46 -16.07
C TRP A 169 26.56 -3.48 -15.13
N ASN A 170 26.29 -2.19 -15.30
CA ASN A 170 26.88 -1.09 -14.52
C ASN A 170 25.76 -0.24 -13.89
N ASN A 171 26.11 0.85 -13.22
CA ASN A 171 25.15 1.76 -12.56
C ASN A 171 24.04 2.33 -13.47
N GLY A 172 24.16 2.26 -14.79
CA GLY A 172 23.12 2.69 -15.73
C GLY A 172 22.03 1.64 -15.98
N TYR A 173 22.23 0.39 -15.54
CA TYR A 173 21.26 -0.68 -15.73
C TYR A 173 20.18 -0.64 -14.65
N ARG A 174 18.95 -0.93 -15.05
CA ARG A 174 17.77 -0.79 -14.18
C ARG A 174 16.77 -1.91 -14.39
N LEU A 175 16.09 -2.32 -13.31
CA LEU A 175 14.93 -3.18 -13.36
C LEU A 175 13.68 -2.30 -13.25
N VAL A 176 12.78 -2.42 -14.23
CA VAL A 176 11.71 -1.45 -14.48
C VAL A 176 10.37 -2.17 -14.47
N TYR A 177 9.40 -1.60 -13.77
CA TYR A 177 8.04 -2.08 -13.79
C TYR A 177 7.47 -1.97 -15.20
N VAL A 178 6.85 -3.04 -15.69
CA VAL A 178 6.23 -3.07 -17.03
C VAL A 178 4.72 -3.25 -16.99
N ASN A 179 4.18 -4.07 -16.09
CA ASN A 179 2.74 -4.39 -16.08
C ASN A 179 2.27 -5.03 -14.77
N GLY A 180 0.95 -5.08 -14.56
CA GLY A 180 0.28 -5.74 -13.44
C GLY A 180 -0.17 -4.80 -12.31
N ASP A 181 -0.17 -5.31 -11.10
CA ASP A 181 -0.53 -4.61 -9.88
C ASP A 181 0.67 -3.79 -9.37
N PHE A 182 0.84 -2.59 -9.93
CA PHE A 182 1.87 -1.62 -9.50
C PHE A 182 1.79 -1.28 -8.01
N SER A 183 0.60 -1.38 -7.40
CA SER A 183 0.37 -1.07 -5.98
C SER A 183 1.20 -1.91 -5.02
N MET A 184 1.74 -3.07 -5.46
CA MET A 184 2.67 -3.86 -4.66
C MET A 184 4.04 -3.19 -4.49
N ALA A 185 4.43 -2.30 -5.40
CA ALA A 185 5.75 -1.68 -5.41
C ALA A 185 5.65 -0.16 -5.23
N GLY A 186 6.53 0.40 -4.39
CA GLY A 186 6.60 1.84 -4.13
C GLY A 186 7.36 2.65 -5.20
N THR A 187 7.93 1.98 -6.22
CA THR A 187 8.76 2.60 -7.26
C THR A 187 8.53 1.93 -8.61
N ALA A 188 8.72 2.65 -9.72
CA ALA A 188 8.64 2.12 -11.08
C ALA A 188 9.98 1.63 -11.63
N SER A 189 11.09 1.88 -10.93
CA SER A 189 12.42 1.48 -11.37
C SER A 189 13.36 1.36 -10.18
N ILE A 190 14.24 0.37 -10.22
CA ILE A 190 15.35 0.22 -9.28
C ILE A 190 16.67 0.00 -10.04
N ALA A 191 17.79 0.36 -9.40
CA ALA A 191 19.11 -0.03 -9.91
C ALA A 191 19.29 -1.54 -9.77
N VAL A 192 20.05 -2.14 -10.69
CA VAL A 192 20.46 -3.54 -10.58
C VAL A 192 21.90 -3.65 -10.07
N PRO A 193 22.26 -4.77 -9.39
CA PRO A 193 23.65 -5.05 -9.06
C PRO A 193 24.52 -5.08 -10.32
N GLU A 194 25.79 -4.67 -10.19
CA GLU A 194 26.77 -4.90 -11.25
C GLU A 194 26.96 -6.39 -11.48
N ALA A 195 27.14 -6.79 -12.75
CA ALA A 195 27.35 -8.19 -13.14
C ALA A 195 28.20 -8.27 -14.41
N GLU A 196 29.32 -8.99 -14.35
CA GLU A 196 30.11 -9.36 -15.51
C GLU A 196 29.38 -10.38 -16.39
N ALA A 197 29.85 -10.56 -17.63
CA ALA A 197 29.30 -11.59 -18.51
C ALA A 197 29.51 -13.00 -17.91
N GLY A 198 28.42 -13.75 -17.77
CA GLY A 198 28.37 -15.07 -17.13
C GLY A 198 28.08 -15.05 -15.63
N GLU A 199 28.13 -13.88 -14.97
CA GLU A 199 27.93 -13.75 -13.52
C GLU A 199 26.45 -13.87 -13.14
N GLU A 200 26.18 -14.49 -11.99
CA GLU A 200 24.86 -14.57 -11.36
C GLU A 200 24.73 -13.52 -10.25
N VAL A 201 23.61 -12.82 -10.23
CA VAL A 201 23.29 -11.82 -9.20
C VAL A 201 21.85 -11.98 -8.72
N VAL A 202 21.55 -11.39 -7.56
CA VAL A 202 20.20 -11.38 -6.99
C VAL A 202 19.55 -10.02 -7.24
N LEU A 203 18.53 -9.99 -8.10
CA LEU A 203 17.68 -8.82 -8.26
C LEU A 203 16.70 -8.77 -7.08
N THR A 204 16.52 -7.61 -6.46
CA THR A 204 15.73 -7.46 -5.23
C THR A 204 14.75 -6.30 -5.34
N ILE A 205 13.47 -6.53 -5.07
CA ILE A 205 12.45 -5.48 -4.95
C ILE A 205 11.75 -5.62 -3.60
N ASP A 206 11.71 -4.51 -2.85
CA ASP A 206 10.88 -4.40 -1.65
C ASP A 206 9.45 -4.05 -2.07
N MET A 207 8.49 -4.84 -1.59
CA MET A 207 7.08 -4.77 -1.95
C MET A 207 6.18 -4.87 -0.71
N VAL A 208 4.89 -4.57 -0.89
CA VAL A 208 3.88 -4.72 0.16
C VAL A 208 2.60 -5.34 -0.39
N ALA A 209 2.04 -6.31 0.34
CA ALA A 209 0.78 -6.95 0.00
C ALA A 209 -0.37 -5.93 -0.03
N PRO A 210 -1.13 -5.80 -1.14
CA PRO A 210 -2.29 -4.91 -1.22
C PRO A 210 -3.50 -5.49 -0.44
N PRO A 211 -4.67 -4.82 -0.42
CA PRO A 211 -5.86 -5.34 0.25
C PRO A 211 -6.25 -6.76 -0.18
N GLY A 212 -6.79 -7.56 0.74
CA GLY A 212 -7.08 -8.97 0.51
C GLY A 212 -8.21 -9.22 -0.49
N ARG A 213 -7.94 -10.02 -1.52
CA ARG A 213 -8.91 -10.47 -2.54
C ARG A 213 -8.68 -11.94 -2.89
N SER A 214 -9.68 -12.60 -3.50
CA SER A 214 -9.61 -14.01 -3.89
C SER A 214 -8.60 -14.29 -5.02
N ASP A 215 -8.37 -13.28 -5.87
CA ASP A 215 -7.53 -13.41 -7.05
C ASP A 215 -6.10 -12.97 -6.76
N ALA A 216 -5.13 -13.61 -7.42
CA ALA A 216 -3.73 -13.27 -7.24
C ALA A 216 -3.41 -11.82 -7.66
N TYR A 217 -2.45 -11.21 -6.99
CA TYR A 217 -1.77 -10.01 -7.44
C TYR A 217 -0.54 -10.41 -8.26
N ILE A 218 -0.31 -9.75 -9.39
CA ILE A 218 0.83 -10.02 -10.27
C ILE A 218 1.56 -8.72 -10.57
N SER A 219 2.88 -8.65 -10.42
CA SER A 219 3.68 -7.50 -10.86
C SER A 219 4.84 -7.96 -11.72
N ALA A 220 4.96 -7.39 -12.93
CA ALA A 220 5.92 -7.78 -13.95
C ALA A 220 6.98 -6.68 -14.16
N TRP A 221 8.23 -7.11 -14.36
CA TRP A 221 9.42 -6.26 -14.38
C TRP A 221 10.39 -6.68 -15.49
N ARG A 222 11.09 -5.71 -16.09
CA ARG A 222 12.05 -5.97 -17.17
C ARG A 222 13.33 -5.16 -16.99
N LEU A 223 14.47 -5.72 -17.40
CA LEU A 223 15.76 -5.04 -17.38
C LEU A 223 15.89 -4.06 -18.55
N TYR A 224 16.50 -2.92 -18.27
CA TYR A 224 16.91 -1.91 -19.24
C TYR A 224 18.39 -1.61 -19.07
N ASP A 225 19.10 -1.46 -20.20
CA ASP A 225 20.51 -1.11 -20.18
C ASP A 225 20.73 0.39 -19.90
N ASP A 226 22.00 0.77 -19.77
CA ASP A 226 22.49 2.14 -19.62
C ASP A 226 22.15 3.09 -20.79
N ARG A 227 21.59 2.57 -21.89
CA ARG A 227 21.07 3.34 -23.03
C ARG A 227 19.55 3.32 -23.10
N ASN A 228 18.91 2.86 -22.03
CA ASN A 228 17.47 2.75 -21.90
C ASN A 228 16.83 1.77 -22.90
N ILE A 229 17.56 0.75 -23.32
CA ILE A 229 17.07 -0.32 -24.21
C ILE A 229 16.64 -1.50 -23.35
N PRO A 230 15.38 -1.98 -23.44
CA PRO A 230 14.94 -3.17 -22.72
C PRO A 230 15.66 -4.42 -23.23
N PHE A 231 16.06 -5.31 -22.33
CA PHE A 231 16.71 -6.57 -22.69
C PHE A 231 16.27 -7.70 -21.76
N GLY A 232 16.60 -8.94 -22.15
CA GLY A 232 16.27 -10.12 -21.36
C GLY A 232 14.78 -10.45 -21.32
N GLU A 233 14.47 -11.45 -20.50
CA GLU A 233 13.11 -11.87 -20.18
C GLU A 233 12.43 -10.97 -19.14
N THR A 234 11.12 -11.12 -19.00
CA THR A 234 10.32 -10.43 -17.99
C THR A 234 10.28 -11.28 -16.72
N PHE A 235 10.58 -10.66 -15.59
CA PHE A 235 10.46 -11.25 -14.26
C PHE A 235 9.09 -10.92 -13.67
N TRP A 236 8.50 -11.82 -12.89
CA TRP A 236 7.24 -11.53 -12.21
C TRP A 236 7.24 -12.00 -10.76
N VAL A 237 6.30 -11.42 -10.02
CA VAL A 237 5.87 -11.91 -8.71
C VAL A 237 4.39 -12.14 -8.75
N ARG A 238 3.93 -13.25 -8.17
CA ARG A 238 2.52 -13.58 -8.04
C ARG A 238 2.20 -14.01 -6.61
N ILE A 239 1.34 -13.26 -5.92
CA ILE A 239 0.94 -13.53 -4.52
C ILE A 239 -0.58 -13.61 -4.38
N ILE A 240 -1.06 -14.29 -3.34
CA ILE A 240 -2.44 -14.21 -2.88
C ILE A 240 -2.44 -13.33 -1.63
N SER A 241 -3.08 -12.17 -1.71
CA SER A 241 -3.23 -11.32 -0.52
C SER A 241 -4.40 -11.83 0.33
N SER A 242 -4.12 -12.38 1.50
CA SER A 242 -5.18 -12.81 2.42
C SER A 242 -5.72 -11.63 3.21
N ARG A 243 -7.05 -11.54 3.31
CA ARG A 243 -7.69 -10.59 4.22
C ARG A 243 -7.24 -10.87 5.64
N ARG A 244 -7.02 -9.81 6.40
CA ARG A 244 -6.70 -9.93 7.82
C ARG A 244 -7.91 -10.43 8.60
N PRO A 245 -7.72 -11.28 9.63
CA PRO A 245 -8.76 -11.55 10.61
C PRO A 245 -9.28 -10.26 11.24
N VAL A 246 -10.61 -10.13 11.32
CA VAL A 246 -11.27 -8.99 11.95
C VAL A 246 -10.84 -8.91 13.43
N GLY A 247 -10.36 -7.74 13.86
CA GLY A 247 -9.93 -7.51 15.24
C GLY A 247 -8.42 -7.72 15.50
N SER A 248 -7.66 -8.15 14.48
CA SER A 248 -6.21 -8.30 14.58
C SER A 248 -5.46 -7.00 14.25
N LEU A 249 -4.45 -6.68 15.05
CA LEU A 249 -3.54 -5.56 14.78
C LEU A 249 -2.63 -5.88 13.61
N THR A 250 -2.32 -4.85 12.81
CA THR A 250 -1.10 -4.82 12.00
C THR A 250 -0.19 -3.71 12.45
N TYR A 251 1.09 -4.04 12.46
CA TYR A 251 2.14 -3.12 12.79
C TYR A 251 2.68 -2.47 11.53
N TYR A 252 2.67 -1.14 11.53
CA TYR A 252 3.14 -0.32 10.42
C TYR A 252 4.38 0.46 10.84
N SER A 253 5.25 0.71 9.86
CA SER A 253 6.31 1.70 9.97
C SER A 253 5.90 2.98 9.25
N GLN A 254 6.10 4.14 9.87
CA GLN A 254 6.00 5.45 9.21
C GLN A 254 7.04 5.60 8.09
N ASN A 255 8.11 4.80 8.12
CA ASN A 255 9.19 4.76 7.14
C ASN A 255 8.95 3.76 6.00
N ASP A 256 7.78 3.13 5.93
CA ASP A 256 7.38 2.27 4.82
C ASP A 256 7.44 3.03 3.48
N LEU A 257 8.03 2.38 2.47
CA LEU A 257 8.26 2.95 1.15
C LEU A 257 6.98 3.47 0.47
N ARG A 258 5.82 2.90 0.79
CA ARG A 258 4.53 3.32 0.22
C ARG A 258 4.18 4.76 0.57
N TRP A 259 4.60 5.26 1.74
CA TRP A 259 4.13 6.55 2.25
C TRP A 259 5.16 7.43 2.93
N ARG A 260 6.36 6.95 3.26
CA ARG A 260 7.37 7.73 4.01
C ARG A 260 7.70 9.09 3.38
N ASP A 261 7.64 9.18 2.06
CA ASP A 261 7.98 10.37 1.27
C ASP A 261 6.75 11.24 0.94
N ARG A 262 5.55 10.82 1.37
CA ARG A 262 4.30 11.54 1.14
C ARG A 262 4.06 12.59 2.23
N THR A 263 3.43 13.69 1.84
CA THR A 263 3.10 14.81 2.74
C THR A 263 2.16 14.39 3.87
N LEU A 264 2.52 14.77 5.10
CA LEU A 264 1.70 14.62 6.30
C LEU A 264 0.81 15.84 6.49
N GLY A 265 -0.51 15.60 6.49
CA GLY A 265 -1.52 16.65 6.60
C GLY A 265 -1.41 17.70 5.50
N LYS A 266 -1.39 18.97 5.90
CA LYS A 266 -1.30 20.15 4.99
C LYS A 266 0.02 20.90 5.13
N GLY A 267 0.97 20.36 5.90
CA GLY A 267 2.23 21.03 6.21
C GLY A 267 3.40 20.54 5.35
N PRO A 268 4.62 21.02 5.64
CA PRO A 268 5.81 20.73 4.84
C PRO A 268 6.51 19.41 5.18
N LYS A 269 6.05 18.67 6.20
CA LYS A 269 6.69 17.42 6.64
C LYS A 269 6.09 16.22 5.93
N THR A 270 6.89 15.17 5.79
CA THR A 270 6.41 13.87 5.29
C THR A 270 6.03 12.92 6.43
N LEU A 271 5.32 11.84 6.10
CA LEU A 271 4.98 10.77 7.04
C LEU A 271 6.21 10.12 7.66
N GLY A 272 7.27 9.88 6.88
CA GLY A 272 8.51 9.32 7.39
C GLY A 272 9.20 10.24 8.39
N GLN A 273 9.07 11.56 8.23
CA GLN A 273 9.72 12.53 9.12
C GLN A 273 8.94 12.78 10.42
N PHE A 274 7.60 12.87 10.38
CA PHE A 274 6.77 13.33 11.51
C PHE A 274 5.50 12.49 11.77
N GLY A 275 5.36 11.32 11.15
CA GLY A 275 4.12 10.53 11.11
C GLY A 275 3.91 9.54 12.27
N CYS A 276 4.70 9.59 13.35
CA CYS A 276 4.65 8.58 14.42
C CYS A 276 3.26 8.43 15.06
N LEU A 277 2.62 9.55 15.41
CA LEU A 277 1.28 9.54 16.00
C LEU A 277 0.23 9.00 15.01
N LEU A 278 0.24 9.48 13.76
CA LEU A 278 -0.70 9.03 12.74
C LEU A 278 -0.56 7.52 12.49
N THR A 279 0.69 7.03 12.42
CA THR A 279 0.99 5.61 12.23
C THR A 279 0.47 4.78 13.41
N CYS A 280 0.64 5.26 14.65
CA CYS A 280 0.05 4.62 15.83
C CYS A 280 -1.49 4.57 15.75
N CYS A 281 -2.15 5.64 15.30
CA CYS A 281 -3.59 5.66 15.11
C CYS A 281 -4.05 4.68 14.01
N ALA A 282 -3.29 4.56 12.91
CA ALA A 282 -3.60 3.58 11.86
C ALA A 282 -3.51 2.15 12.39
N MET A 283 -2.43 1.80 13.10
CA MET A 283 -2.28 0.48 13.74
C MET A 283 -3.45 0.19 14.69
N MET A 284 -3.80 1.14 15.56
CA MET A 284 -4.96 1.04 16.45
C MET A 284 -6.25 0.74 15.70
N LEU A 285 -6.54 1.48 14.63
CA LEU A 285 -7.77 1.32 13.84
C LEU A 285 -7.86 -0.08 13.23
N THR A 286 -6.73 -0.68 12.83
CA THR A 286 -6.72 -2.06 12.34
C THR A 286 -7.18 -3.06 13.40
N GLY A 287 -6.82 -2.84 14.67
CA GLY A 287 -7.31 -3.65 15.79
C GLY A 287 -8.81 -3.50 16.03
N TYR A 288 -9.42 -2.38 15.64
CA TYR A 288 -10.87 -2.20 15.60
C TYR A 288 -11.50 -2.73 14.30
N GLY A 289 -10.70 -3.39 13.45
CA GLY A 289 -11.12 -4.03 12.22
C GLY A 289 -11.40 -3.07 11.07
N GLU A 290 -10.79 -1.88 11.10
CA GLU A 290 -10.74 -0.98 9.96
C GLU A 290 -9.59 -1.37 9.03
N ASN A 291 -9.84 -1.41 7.72
CA ASN A 291 -8.78 -1.56 6.73
C ASN A 291 -8.15 -0.20 6.46
N CYS A 292 -7.23 0.21 7.33
CA CYS A 292 -6.66 1.54 7.34
C CYS A 292 -5.14 1.48 7.50
N ASP A 293 -4.41 1.91 6.47
CA ASP A 293 -2.97 2.16 6.55
C ASP A 293 -2.69 3.65 6.89
N PRO A 294 -1.44 4.02 7.24
CA PRO A 294 -1.10 5.40 7.58
C PRO A 294 -1.42 6.41 6.47
N TRP A 295 -1.33 6.03 5.20
CA TRP A 295 -1.64 6.92 4.09
C TRP A 295 -3.15 7.13 3.93
N GLU A 296 -3.94 6.07 4.04
CA GLU A 296 -5.40 6.15 4.02
C GLU A 296 -5.92 7.00 5.18
N LEU A 297 -5.37 6.82 6.39
CA LEU A 297 -5.72 7.65 7.53
C LEU A 297 -5.35 9.12 7.31
N ASN A 298 -4.15 9.39 6.76
CA ASN A 298 -3.71 10.74 6.43
C ASN A 298 -4.74 11.42 5.50
N ASN A 299 -5.13 10.75 4.42
CA ASN A 299 -6.08 11.30 3.45
C ASN A 299 -7.45 11.57 4.07
N ARG A 300 -7.95 10.62 4.85
CA ARG A 300 -9.25 10.74 5.53
C ARG A 300 -9.27 11.91 6.51
N ILE A 301 -8.25 12.04 7.36
CA ILE A 301 -8.15 13.14 8.31
C ILE A 301 -7.93 14.47 7.59
N ASN A 302 -7.17 14.48 6.49
CA ASN A 302 -6.93 15.68 5.70
C ASN A 302 -8.19 16.22 5.01
N ALA A 303 -9.15 15.34 4.71
CA ALA A 303 -10.46 15.67 4.16
C ALA A 303 -11.41 16.31 5.19
N LEU A 304 -11.11 16.26 6.49
CA LEU A 304 -11.91 16.91 7.51
C LEU A 304 -11.85 18.44 7.37
N SER A 305 -13.00 19.10 7.48
CA SER A 305 -13.12 20.55 7.42
C SER A 305 -12.58 21.25 8.67
N GLN A 306 -12.62 20.58 9.82
CA GLN A 306 -12.10 21.03 11.11
C GLN A 306 -11.49 19.86 11.87
N ASN A 307 -10.64 20.14 12.87
CA ASN A 307 -10.07 19.14 13.78
C ASN A 307 -9.26 18.01 13.12
N GLY A 308 -8.80 18.18 11.88
CA GLY A 308 -7.94 17.22 11.20
C GLY A 308 -6.45 17.48 11.45
N PHE A 309 -5.89 18.46 10.74
CA PHE A 309 -4.49 18.88 10.86
C PHE A 309 -4.37 20.40 11.03
N SER A 310 -3.35 20.82 11.78
CA SER A 310 -2.77 22.16 11.76
C SER A 310 -1.35 22.07 11.19
N GLY A 311 -1.19 22.39 9.90
CA GLY A 311 0.04 22.08 9.16
C GLY A 311 0.27 20.56 9.10
N SER A 312 1.39 20.09 9.64
CA SER A 312 1.70 18.65 9.79
C SER A 312 1.37 18.10 11.18
N ASN A 313 0.84 18.92 12.10
CA ASN A 313 0.41 18.46 13.42
C ASN A 313 -1.03 17.95 13.34
N MET A 314 -1.23 16.68 13.65
CA MET A 314 -2.57 16.09 13.76
C MET A 314 -3.21 16.50 15.09
N TYR A 315 -4.48 16.89 15.07
CA TYR A 315 -5.22 17.07 16.32
C TYR A 315 -5.47 15.71 16.98
N PHE A 316 -5.31 15.59 18.31
CA PHE A 316 -5.50 14.31 19.01
C PHE A 316 -6.91 13.73 18.84
N VAL A 317 -7.93 14.57 18.69
CA VAL A 317 -9.31 14.12 18.47
C VAL A 317 -9.56 13.63 17.04
N ALA A 318 -8.66 13.92 16.09
CA ALA A 318 -8.90 13.72 14.66
C ALA A 318 -9.34 12.29 14.28
N PRO A 319 -8.75 11.20 14.82
CA PRO A 319 -9.22 9.85 14.52
C PRO A 319 -10.67 9.62 14.94
N ALA A 320 -11.10 10.17 16.07
CA ALA A 320 -12.48 10.05 16.57
C ALA A 320 -13.48 10.90 15.78
N VAL A 321 -13.01 11.94 15.08
CA VAL A 321 -13.81 12.71 14.12
C VAL A 321 -13.91 11.98 12.78
N ALA A 322 -12.85 11.27 12.38
CA ALA A 322 -12.80 10.52 11.13
C ALA A 322 -13.57 9.19 11.15
N TYR A 323 -13.80 8.62 12.34
CA TYR A 323 -14.47 7.34 12.55
C TYR A 323 -15.50 7.43 13.67
N ASP A 324 -16.79 7.37 13.34
CA ASP A 324 -17.90 7.63 14.27
C ASP A 324 -17.95 6.67 15.47
N HIS A 325 -17.48 5.43 15.28
CA HIS A 325 -17.42 4.40 16.31
C HIS A 325 -16.24 4.58 17.28
N LEU A 326 -15.32 5.50 17.01
CA LEU A 326 -14.16 5.76 17.86
C LEU A 326 -14.43 6.98 18.75
N LYS A 327 -14.12 6.87 20.03
CA LYS A 327 -14.24 7.95 21.01
C LYS A 327 -12.88 8.27 21.62
N PHE A 328 -12.60 9.57 21.74
CA PHE A 328 -11.38 10.08 22.37
C PHE A 328 -11.67 10.45 23.84
N PHE A 329 -10.95 9.83 24.76
CA PHE A 329 -11.16 9.98 26.21
C PHE A 329 -10.17 10.93 26.88
N GLY A 330 -9.24 11.52 26.12
CA GLY A 330 -8.34 12.55 26.59
C GLY A 330 -6.86 12.18 26.50
N ASN A 331 -6.04 13.13 26.94
CA ASN A 331 -4.59 13.04 27.00
C ASN A 331 -4.13 13.26 28.45
N TYR A 332 -3.43 12.29 29.03
CA TYR A 332 -3.05 12.33 30.45
C TYR A 332 -1.53 12.23 30.64
N LYS A 333 -1.00 12.89 31.67
CA LYS A 333 0.44 12.92 32.01
C LYS A 333 0.70 12.48 33.45
N PRO A 334 1.86 11.84 33.73
CA PRO A 334 2.11 11.24 35.03
C PRO A 334 2.63 12.21 36.10
N TYR A 335 3.06 13.41 35.72
CA TYR A 335 3.52 14.45 36.65
C TYR A 335 2.85 15.79 36.32
N PRO A 336 2.55 16.63 37.32
CA PRO A 336 1.90 17.92 37.08
C PRO A 336 2.82 18.90 36.35
N ASP A 337 4.08 18.94 36.75
CA ASP A 337 5.09 19.91 36.29
C ASP A 337 5.92 19.40 35.11
N THR A 338 5.27 18.78 34.13
CA THR A 338 5.94 18.46 32.85
C THR A 338 5.73 19.57 31.81
N GLY A 339 6.64 19.64 30.84
CA GLY A 339 6.48 20.49 29.66
C GLY A 339 5.32 20.10 28.73
N ALA A 340 4.55 19.05 29.03
CA ALA A 340 3.34 18.67 28.31
C ALA A 340 2.13 19.44 28.87
N THR A 341 2.02 20.73 28.53
CA THR A 341 0.92 21.60 28.98
C THR A 341 -0.44 21.26 28.35
N TYR A 342 -0.42 20.46 27.28
CA TYR A 342 -1.59 19.96 26.54
C TYR A 342 -2.17 18.65 27.09
N ALA A 343 -1.66 18.16 28.22
CA ALA A 343 -2.12 16.92 28.86
C ALA A 343 -2.56 17.18 30.30
N THR A 344 -3.59 16.46 30.75
CA THR A 344 -4.14 16.56 32.11
C THR A 344 -3.34 15.67 33.06
N TYR A 345 -2.99 16.18 34.24
CA TYR A 345 -2.29 15.38 35.25
C TYR A 345 -3.18 14.25 35.77
N ASP A 346 -2.62 13.04 35.83
CA ASP A 346 -3.22 11.87 36.46
C ASP A 346 -2.15 11.10 37.25
N SER A 347 -2.26 11.11 38.58
CA SER A 347 -1.34 10.38 39.46
C SER A 347 -1.39 8.86 39.29
N ASN A 348 -2.50 8.34 38.76
CA ASN A 348 -2.78 6.93 38.54
C ASN A 348 -2.65 6.51 37.07
N LEU A 349 -1.87 7.26 36.27
CA LEU A 349 -1.76 7.05 34.83
C LEU A 349 -1.44 5.59 34.44
N VAL A 350 -0.50 4.94 35.12
CA VAL A 350 -0.12 3.54 34.84
C VAL A 350 -1.31 2.60 34.99
N ASN A 351 -2.07 2.71 36.08
CA ASN A 351 -3.27 1.91 36.29
C ASN A 351 -4.35 2.20 35.22
N ARG A 352 -4.48 3.46 34.77
CA ARG A 352 -5.39 3.80 33.66
C ARG A 352 -4.98 3.10 32.35
N ILE A 353 -3.69 3.02 32.07
CA ILE A 353 -3.16 2.31 30.90
C ILE A 353 -3.48 0.81 31.01
N ASP A 354 -3.20 0.20 32.15
CA ASP A 354 -3.46 -1.23 32.39
C ASP A 354 -4.95 -1.58 32.25
N MET A 355 -5.84 -0.74 32.81
CA MET A 355 -7.29 -0.90 32.65
C MET A 355 -7.75 -0.74 31.19
N SER A 356 -7.12 0.15 30.41
CA SER A 356 -7.44 0.31 28.99
C SER A 356 -7.03 -0.93 28.20
N LEU A 357 -5.80 -1.41 28.40
CA LEU A 357 -5.27 -2.58 27.70
C LEU A 357 -6.05 -3.86 28.04
N SER A 358 -6.37 -4.08 29.33
CA SER A 358 -7.17 -5.23 29.77
C SER A 358 -8.59 -5.27 29.19
N ARG A 359 -9.13 -4.11 28.79
CA ARG A 359 -10.44 -4.00 28.13
C ARG A 359 -10.36 -4.03 26.60
N GLY A 360 -9.18 -4.29 26.03
CA GLY A 360 -8.99 -4.31 24.58
C GLY A 360 -9.08 -2.92 23.95
N HIS A 361 -8.70 -1.87 24.70
CA HIS A 361 -8.65 -0.49 24.23
C HIS A 361 -7.22 0.03 24.13
N SER A 362 -6.91 0.56 22.95
CA SER A 362 -5.61 1.13 22.60
C SER A 362 -5.19 2.32 23.46
N VAL A 363 -3.90 2.35 23.80
CA VAL A 363 -3.24 3.49 24.43
C VAL A 363 -2.04 3.91 23.57
N LEU A 364 -1.98 5.18 23.19
CA LEU A 364 -0.84 5.75 22.46
C LEU A 364 -0.01 6.56 23.43
N ILE A 365 1.25 6.17 23.62
CA ILE A 365 2.16 6.73 24.61
C ILE A 365 3.13 7.68 23.91
N GLN A 366 3.20 8.91 24.41
CA GLN A 366 4.25 9.85 24.06
C GLN A 366 5.48 9.58 24.93
N VAL A 367 6.63 9.46 24.30
CA VAL A 367 7.92 9.18 24.95
C VAL A 367 8.95 10.25 24.63
N ASP A 368 10.03 10.27 25.40
CA ASP A 368 11.25 11.00 25.08
C ASP A 368 12.03 10.25 23.99
N PHE A 369 12.23 10.84 22.81
CA PHE A 369 12.92 10.13 21.74
C PHE A 369 14.39 9.79 22.08
N ASN A 370 15.08 10.71 22.76
CA ASN A 370 16.46 10.53 23.23
C ASN A 370 16.48 10.56 24.75
N PRO A 371 16.18 9.44 25.44
CA PRO A 371 16.31 9.41 26.88
C PRO A 371 17.76 9.76 27.24
N ASN A 372 17.97 10.62 28.24
CA ASN A 372 19.24 11.09 28.83
C ASN A 372 19.62 12.57 28.61
N ASN A 373 18.77 13.40 28.01
CA ASN A 373 18.94 14.86 28.01
C ASN A 373 17.72 15.58 28.63
N ALA A 374 17.80 16.91 28.75
CA ALA A 374 16.66 17.72 29.18
C ALA A 374 15.63 17.75 28.04
N TYR A 375 14.55 16.97 28.20
CA TYR A 375 13.45 16.86 27.24
C TYR A 375 13.05 18.18 26.60
N ASN A 376 13.16 18.26 25.27
CA ASN A 376 12.66 19.38 24.50
C ASN A 376 11.36 19.01 23.77
N PRO A 377 10.18 19.48 24.25
CA PRO A 377 8.90 19.15 23.64
C PRO A 377 8.74 19.71 22.21
N GLY A 378 9.61 20.60 21.73
CA GLY A 378 9.55 21.09 20.35
C GLY A 378 10.27 20.21 19.32
N VAL A 379 11.09 19.25 19.77
CA VAL A 379 12.06 18.54 18.88
C VAL A 379 12.09 17.03 19.12
N GLU A 380 11.79 16.54 20.33
CA GLU A 380 12.03 15.14 20.73
C GLU A 380 10.74 14.33 20.97
N GLN A 381 9.63 14.77 20.37
CA GLN A 381 8.36 14.08 20.52
C GLN A 381 8.32 12.80 19.67
N HIS A 382 8.17 11.65 20.33
CA HIS A 382 7.90 10.38 19.67
C HIS A 382 6.67 9.71 20.28
N TRP A 383 5.94 8.97 19.45
CA TRP A 383 4.72 8.26 19.85
C TRP A 383 4.90 6.77 19.57
N VAL A 384 4.48 5.94 20.52
CA VAL A 384 4.46 4.48 20.40
C VAL A 384 3.09 3.95 20.85
N MET A 385 2.70 2.78 20.36
CA MET A 385 1.42 2.16 20.74
C MET A 385 1.66 1.07 21.78
N ALA A 386 1.06 1.16 22.96
CA ALA A 386 1.11 0.08 23.95
C ALA A 386 0.14 -1.04 23.57
N ILE A 387 0.61 -2.29 23.67
CA ILE A 387 -0.18 -3.48 23.32
C ILE A 387 -0.28 -4.51 24.43
N ALA A 388 0.63 -4.50 25.41
CA ALA A 388 0.59 -5.42 26.54
C ALA A 388 1.41 -4.91 27.73
N ARG A 389 1.02 -5.34 28.93
CA ARG A 389 1.83 -5.29 30.15
C ARG A 389 2.59 -6.62 30.29
N ARG A 390 3.90 -6.60 30.55
CA ARG A 390 4.71 -7.80 30.83
C ARG A 390 5.55 -7.57 32.09
N GLY A 391 5.08 -8.11 33.21
CA GLY A 391 5.66 -7.86 34.52
C GLY A 391 5.75 -6.35 34.78
N ASP A 392 6.98 -5.86 34.87
CA ASP A 392 7.28 -4.46 35.22
C ASP A 392 7.31 -3.49 34.03
N ASP A 393 7.12 -3.98 32.80
CA ASP A 393 7.27 -3.19 31.57
C ASP A 393 6.04 -3.22 30.65
N TYR A 394 5.99 -2.29 29.70
CA TYR A 394 5.08 -2.35 28.56
C TYR A 394 5.78 -2.87 27.32
N VAL A 395 5.10 -3.76 26.60
CA VAL A 395 5.40 -4.05 25.20
C VAL A 395 4.71 -2.98 24.36
N VAL A 396 5.51 -2.27 23.56
CA VAL A 396 5.03 -1.22 22.68
C VAL A 396 5.44 -1.50 21.24
N VAL A 397 4.64 -1.03 20.29
CA VAL A 397 4.97 -1.04 18.87
C VAL A 397 5.53 0.33 18.51
N ASP A 398 6.76 0.35 18.01
CA ASP A 398 7.43 1.58 17.59
C ASP A 398 7.14 1.87 16.11
N PRO A 399 6.44 2.98 15.77
CA PRO A 399 6.12 3.28 14.38
C PRO A 399 7.35 3.62 13.53
N LEU A 400 8.56 3.73 14.07
CA LEU A 400 9.76 3.88 13.23
C LEU A 400 10.11 2.59 12.49
N SER A 401 9.92 1.42 13.12
CA SER A 401 10.23 0.11 12.54
C SER A 401 8.99 -0.78 12.35
N GLY A 402 7.90 -0.53 13.08
CA GLY A 402 6.77 -1.45 13.21
C GLY A 402 7.05 -2.63 14.15
N GLU A 403 8.15 -2.61 14.89
CA GLU A 403 8.53 -3.72 15.77
C GLU A 403 7.96 -3.58 17.18
N GLN A 404 7.71 -4.73 17.80
CA GLN A 404 7.41 -4.82 19.24
C GLN A 404 8.70 -4.72 20.05
N ILE A 405 8.73 -3.81 21.00
CA ILE A 405 9.90 -3.53 21.83
C ILE A 405 9.50 -3.30 23.29
N SER A 406 10.50 -3.33 24.17
CA SER A 406 10.38 -2.92 25.57
C SER A 406 10.36 -1.40 25.70
N LEU A 407 9.32 -0.84 26.34
CA LEU A 407 9.23 0.60 26.59
C LEU A 407 10.39 1.07 27.46
N LEU A 408 10.61 0.41 28.61
CA LEU A 408 11.64 0.83 29.56
C LEU A 408 13.07 0.64 29.04
N SER A 409 13.33 -0.37 28.20
CA SER A 409 14.66 -0.57 27.65
C SER A 409 15.02 0.47 26.58
N LYS A 410 14.04 0.90 25.78
CA LYS A 410 14.28 1.88 24.71
C LYS A 410 14.12 3.33 25.15
N TYR A 411 13.11 3.63 25.96
CA TYR A 411 12.70 5.00 26.30
C TYR A 411 12.74 5.29 27.80
N GLY A 412 13.12 4.31 28.63
CA GLY A 412 13.35 4.52 30.05
C GLY A 412 14.58 5.40 30.31
N ARG A 413 14.56 6.15 31.41
CA ARG A 413 15.72 6.94 31.86
C ARG A 413 16.83 5.99 32.35
N GLN A 414 18.10 6.36 32.13
CA GLN A 414 19.24 5.57 32.63
C GLN A 414 19.21 5.35 34.16
N ASN A 415 18.91 6.40 34.93
CA ASN A 415 18.78 6.32 36.39
C ASN A 415 17.32 6.14 36.81
N ARG A 416 16.68 5.06 36.36
CA ARG A 416 15.27 4.80 36.67
C ARG A 416 15.07 4.35 38.13
N PRO A 417 13.94 4.73 38.78
CA PRO A 417 13.55 4.20 40.07
C PRO A 417 13.51 2.67 40.10
N GLN A 418 13.70 2.08 41.28
CA GLN A 418 13.49 0.64 41.47
C GLN A 418 12.00 0.27 41.43
N ASP A 419 11.12 1.19 41.84
CA ASP A 419 9.68 1.01 41.72
C ASP A 419 9.28 0.96 40.22
N PRO A 420 8.70 -0.16 39.74
CA PRO A 420 8.34 -0.33 38.34
C PRO A 420 7.37 0.75 37.82
N ASN A 421 6.38 1.13 38.62
CA ASN A 421 5.37 2.08 38.21
C ASN A 421 5.95 3.50 38.06
N GLU A 422 6.81 3.91 38.97
CA GLU A 422 7.55 5.16 38.85
C GLU A 422 8.57 5.13 37.71
N ALA A 423 9.20 3.98 37.42
CA ALA A 423 10.06 3.85 36.24
C ALA A 423 9.28 4.08 34.93
N LEU A 424 8.06 3.54 34.81
CA LEU A 424 7.20 3.75 33.65
C LEU A 424 6.72 5.19 33.55
N LYS A 425 6.25 5.77 34.65
CA LYS A 425 5.90 7.20 34.70
C LYS A 425 7.08 8.06 34.25
N GLY A 426 8.30 7.67 34.59
CA GLY A 426 9.53 8.34 34.15
C GLY A 426 9.77 8.30 32.63
N ALA A 427 9.29 7.25 31.95
CA ALA A 427 9.38 7.06 30.49
C ALA A 427 8.21 7.70 29.71
N ILE A 428 7.04 7.83 30.34
CA ILE A 428 5.82 8.34 29.72
C ILE A 428 5.73 9.86 29.88
N LYS A 429 5.64 10.60 28.78
CA LYS A 429 5.40 12.06 28.80
C LYS A 429 3.91 12.38 28.87
N SER A 430 3.13 11.71 28.03
CA SER A 430 1.68 11.74 28.03
C SER A 430 1.12 10.49 27.36
N ALA A 431 -0.16 10.19 27.53
CA ALA A 431 -0.83 9.07 26.90
C ALA A 431 -2.24 9.44 26.43
N LEU A 432 -2.55 9.06 25.18
CA LEU A 432 -3.84 9.24 24.54
C LEU A 432 -4.68 7.98 24.70
N PHE A 433 -5.94 8.17 25.06
CA PHE A 433 -6.90 7.09 25.26
C PHE A 433 -8.00 7.15 24.22
N PHE A 434 -8.16 6.05 23.48
CA PHE A 434 -9.24 5.87 22.52
C PHE A 434 -9.97 4.57 22.82
N GLN A 435 -11.29 4.57 22.63
CA GLN A 435 -12.11 3.36 22.74
C GLN A 435 -13.04 3.28 21.54
N SER A 436 -13.18 2.08 20.99
CA SER A 436 -14.19 1.77 19.98
C SER A 436 -15.50 1.36 20.66
N THR A 437 -16.63 1.82 20.13
CA THR A 437 -17.97 1.45 20.60
C THR A 437 -18.49 0.16 19.95
N THR A 438 -17.76 -0.39 18.99
CA THR A 438 -18.22 -1.54 18.19
C THR A 438 -17.37 -2.79 18.38
N ARG A 439 -16.08 -2.64 18.72
CA ARG A 439 -15.13 -3.75 18.81
C ARG A 439 -14.05 -3.48 19.85
N THR A 440 -13.47 -4.55 20.37
CA THR A 440 -12.24 -4.53 21.15
C THR A 440 -11.09 -5.08 20.32
N ILE A 441 -9.86 -4.68 20.67
CA ILE A 441 -8.65 -5.25 20.09
C ILE A 441 -8.36 -6.54 20.83
N ASP A 442 -8.11 -7.62 20.10
CA ASP A 442 -7.54 -8.84 20.67
C ASP A 442 -6.04 -8.63 20.88
N PHE A 443 -5.69 -7.93 21.97
CA PHE A 443 -4.31 -7.87 22.39
C PHE A 443 -3.88 -9.28 22.78
N PRO A 444 -2.71 -9.74 22.33
CA PRO A 444 -2.29 -11.11 22.59
C PRO A 444 -2.30 -11.35 24.11
N SER A 445 -3.14 -12.28 24.52
CA SER A 445 -3.40 -12.60 25.93
C SER A 445 -2.15 -13.25 26.51
N PHE A 446 -1.41 -12.49 27.31
CA PHE A 446 -0.30 -13.00 28.09
C PHE A 446 -0.62 -12.79 29.57
N GLY A 447 -1.29 -13.78 30.16
CA GLY A 447 -1.44 -13.93 31.62
C GLY A 447 -2.32 -12.90 32.32
N LEU A 448 -3.65 -13.04 32.22
CA LEU A 448 -4.63 -12.28 33.03
C LEU A 448 -4.63 -12.61 34.53
N ALA A 449 -3.88 -13.64 34.97
CA ALA A 449 -3.95 -14.18 36.33
C ALA A 449 -3.39 -13.25 37.43
N GLU A 450 -2.63 -12.19 37.09
CA GLU A 450 -2.03 -11.29 38.09
C GLU A 450 -2.81 -9.98 38.30
N ILE A 451 -3.80 -9.66 37.44
CA ILE A 451 -4.56 -8.39 37.53
C ILE A 451 -5.82 -8.55 38.40
N GLU A 452 -6.42 -9.73 38.47
CA GLU A 452 -7.64 -9.96 39.25
C GLU A 452 -7.42 -9.77 40.77
N ALA A 453 -6.19 -9.92 41.28
CA ALA A 453 -5.87 -9.68 42.69
C ALA A 453 -5.87 -8.19 43.08
N GLY A 454 -5.82 -7.26 42.11
CA GLY A 454 -5.82 -5.81 42.35
C GLY A 454 -7.20 -5.14 42.21
N MET A 455 -8.22 -5.87 41.75
CA MET A 455 -9.53 -5.30 41.38
C MET A 455 -10.59 -5.34 42.48
N GLU A 456 -10.33 -5.96 43.64
CA GLU A 456 -11.28 -5.94 44.77
C GLU A 456 -11.39 -4.56 45.48
N GLY A 457 -10.62 -3.55 45.05
CA GLY A 457 -10.58 -2.23 45.70
C GLY A 457 -11.32 -1.08 45.00
N LEU A 458 -11.96 -1.26 43.84
CA LEU A 458 -12.49 -0.14 43.04
C LEU A 458 -13.90 -0.37 42.47
N THR A 459 -14.82 -0.84 43.32
CA THR A 459 -16.25 -0.62 43.13
C THR A 459 -16.74 0.36 44.18
N ASP A 460 -16.68 1.66 43.91
CA ASP A 460 -17.79 2.61 44.13
C ASP A 460 -17.36 4.05 43.78
N ILE A 461 -17.76 4.55 42.62
CA ILE A 461 -18.07 5.98 42.46
C ILE A 461 -19.12 6.12 41.35
N GLY A 462 -20.33 5.67 41.67
CA GLY A 462 -21.54 6.17 41.06
C GLY A 462 -22.13 7.30 41.89
N GLY A 463 -22.52 8.40 41.23
CA GLY A 463 -23.68 9.20 41.61
C GLY A 463 -23.46 10.43 42.51
N ASP A 464 -23.98 11.56 41.99
CA ASP A 464 -24.45 12.77 42.70
C ASP A 464 -23.39 13.72 43.32
N ASN A 465 -23.53 15.05 43.30
CA ASN A 465 -24.68 15.94 43.07
C ASN A 465 -24.20 17.36 42.65
N SER A 466 -25.10 18.12 42.00
CA SER A 466 -25.11 19.58 41.71
C SER A 466 -24.10 20.20 40.74
#